data_AF-A0A659Q3V0-F1
#
_entry.id   AF-A0A659Q3V0-F1
#
_cell.length_a   1.000
_cell.length_b   1.000
_cell.length_c   1.000
_cell.angle_alpha   90.00
_cell.angle_beta   90.00
_cell.angle_gamma   90.00
#
_symmetry.space_group_name_H-M   'P 1'
#
loop_
_entity.id
_entity.type
_entity.pdbx_description
1 polymer ?
#
loop_
_entity_poly.entity_id
_entity_poly.type
_entity_poly.pdbx_seq_one_letter_code
_entity_poly.pdbx_strand_id
1 'polypeptide(L)'
;MMNILLEELPHQEQALAAILASFTGIDHAQADHNHYANPLIKERYDDKANIDVKMETGTGKTYVYTRLMYELHQKYGLFKFVLVVPTPAIKEGARNFITSDYARQHFSQFYENTRMELCTINAGDFKVKSGRKNFPAQLLSFTAASRRDSHTMQVLLINAQMLNSASMTRDDYDQTLLGGLTSPVKGLQMTRPVVIIDEPHRFARDNKFYRAIQAIQPQMIVRFGATFPDIVEGKGKNKCVRKDYYRRQPQFDLNAVDSFNDGLVKGID
;
A
#
# COMPACT_ATOMS: atom_id res chain seq x y z
N MET A 1 -11.15 -31.55 0.25
CA MET A 1 -10.46 -30.24 0.22
C MET A 1 -10.47 -29.70 1.64
N MET A 2 -9.31 -29.30 2.17
CA MET A 2 -9.21 -28.73 3.51
C MET A 2 -9.74 -27.29 3.44
N ASN A 3 -10.87 -27.01 4.11
CA ASN A 3 -11.39 -25.64 4.21
C ASN A 3 -10.44 -24.88 5.13
N ILE A 4 -9.59 -24.03 4.56
CA ILE A 4 -8.79 -23.07 5.32
C ILE A 4 -9.75 -21.95 5.71
N LEU A 5 -10.01 -21.79 7.01
CA LEU A 5 -10.72 -20.65 7.56
C LEU A 5 -9.68 -19.69 8.13
N LEU A 6 -9.81 -18.40 7.83
CA LEU A 6 -9.01 -17.38 8.49
C LEU A 6 -9.66 -17.08 9.85
N GLU A 7 -8.83 -16.98 10.88
CA GLU A 7 -9.24 -16.59 12.21
C GLU A 7 -8.85 -15.14 12.46
N GLU A 8 -9.70 -14.41 13.18
CA GLU A 8 -9.39 -13.08 13.67
C GLU A 8 -8.50 -13.20 14.91
N LEU A 9 -7.28 -12.67 14.82
CA LEU A 9 -6.35 -12.70 15.95
C LEU A 9 -6.35 -11.34 16.68
N PRO A 10 -6.40 -11.29 18.02
CA PRO A 10 -6.52 -10.04 18.77
C PRO A 10 -5.47 -8.98 18.42
N HIS A 11 -4.21 -9.38 18.22
CA HIS A 11 -3.15 -8.44 17.85
C HIS A 11 -3.34 -7.82 16.46
N GLN A 12 -4.05 -8.50 15.55
CA GLN A 12 -4.38 -7.96 14.23
C GLN A 12 -5.47 -6.89 14.33
N GLU A 13 -6.46 -7.10 15.21
CA GLU A 13 -7.49 -6.10 15.51
C GLU A 13 -6.90 -4.88 16.21
N GLN A 14 -6.01 -5.08 17.18
CA GLN A 14 -5.31 -4.00 17.86
C GLN A 14 -4.48 -3.17 16.87
N ALA A 15 -3.77 -3.83 15.93
CA ALA A 15 -3.04 -3.14 14.87
C ALA A 15 -3.99 -2.28 14.01
N LEU A 16 -5.12 -2.83 13.56
CA LEU A 16 -6.12 -2.09 12.79
C LEU A 16 -6.68 -0.89 13.56
N ALA A 17 -7.06 -1.10 14.82
CA ALA A 17 -7.58 -0.05 15.69
C ALA A 17 -6.57 1.08 15.87
N ALA A 18 -5.30 0.75 16.10
CA ALA A 18 -4.22 1.73 16.26
C ALA A 18 -3.97 2.55 14.99
N ILE A 19 -4.03 1.90 13.81
CA ILE A 19 -3.89 2.58 12.51
C ILE A 19 -5.07 3.53 12.28
N LEU A 20 -6.31 3.07 12.51
CA LEU A 20 -7.51 3.88 12.30
C LEU A 20 -7.59 5.05 13.29
N ALA A 21 -7.18 4.86 14.54
CA ALA A 21 -7.08 5.94 15.52
C ALA A 21 -6.02 6.99 15.14
N SER A 22 -4.98 6.56 14.40
CA SER A 22 -3.90 7.42 13.93
C SER A 22 -4.16 8.07 12.57
N PHE A 23 -5.24 7.68 11.88
CA PHE A 23 -5.65 8.25 10.60
C PHE A 23 -6.13 9.68 10.79
N THR A 24 -5.61 10.60 9.98
CA THR A 24 -5.88 12.04 10.12
C THR A 24 -7.29 12.45 9.67
N GLY A 25 -7.99 11.57 8.94
CA GLY A 25 -9.35 11.81 8.46
C GLY A 25 -9.42 12.45 7.06
N ILE A 26 -10.64 12.56 6.54
CA ILE A 26 -10.90 13.19 5.25
C ILE A 26 -11.02 14.71 5.40
N ASP A 27 -10.43 15.43 4.46
CA ASP A 27 -10.50 16.88 4.32
C ASP A 27 -11.76 17.25 3.53
N HIS A 28 -12.74 17.83 4.23
CA HIS A 28 -14.02 18.27 3.67
C HIS A 28 -14.06 19.79 3.41
N ALA A 29 -12.92 20.49 3.50
CA ALA A 29 -12.88 21.95 3.37
C ALA A 29 -13.25 22.46 1.96
N GLN A 30 -13.13 21.60 0.94
CA GLN A 30 -13.48 21.93 -0.45
C GLN A 30 -14.29 20.81 -1.10
N ALA A 31 -15.23 21.19 -1.96
CA ALA A 31 -15.96 20.24 -2.78
C ALA A 31 -15.01 19.55 -3.76
N ASP A 32 -14.81 18.25 -3.59
CA ASP A 32 -13.97 17.46 -4.49
C ASP A 32 -14.82 16.82 -5.59
N HIS A 33 -14.72 17.32 -6.81
CA HIS A 33 -15.48 16.82 -7.96
C HIS A 33 -14.73 15.75 -8.76
N ASN A 34 -13.51 15.36 -8.36
CA ASN A 34 -12.76 14.35 -9.09
C ASN A 34 -13.23 12.94 -8.72
N HIS A 35 -14.05 12.34 -9.58
CA HIS A 35 -14.56 10.99 -9.37
C HIS A 35 -13.52 9.88 -9.59
N TYR A 36 -12.38 10.18 -10.20
CA TYR A 36 -11.33 9.19 -10.54
C TYR A 36 -10.21 9.13 -9.48
N ALA A 37 -10.31 9.94 -8.43
CA ALA A 37 -9.31 10.04 -7.38
C ALA A 37 -9.94 9.86 -6.00
N ASN A 38 -9.12 9.41 -5.04
CA ASN A 38 -9.52 9.38 -3.64
C ASN A 38 -9.97 10.78 -3.17
N PRO A 39 -10.91 10.84 -2.20
CA PRO A 39 -11.14 12.07 -1.44
C PRO A 39 -9.85 12.54 -0.77
N LEU A 40 -9.77 13.84 -0.49
CA LEU A 40 -8.57 14.44 0.08
C LEU A 40 -8.38 14.01 1.53
N ILE A 41 -7.16 13.63 1.91
CA ILE A 41 -6.80 13.30 3.30
C ILE A 41 -6.27 14.57 4.00
N LYS A 42 -6.58 14.75 5.29
CA LYS A 42 -6.00 15.81 6.13
C LYS A 42 -4.50 15.58 6.33
N GLU A 43 -3.70 16.64 6.38
CA GLU A 43 -2.23 16.56 6.46
C GLU A 43 -1.57 15.76 5.31
N ARG A 44 -2.29 15.55 4.19
CA ARG A 44 -1.73 14.86 3.01
C ARG A 44 -0.40 15.47 2.59
N TYR A 45 0.51 14.62 2.09
CA TYR A 45 1.87 14.99 1.69
C TYR A 45 2.81 15.39 2.84
N ASP A 46 2.37 15.28 4.10
CA ASP A 46 3.17 15.46 5.30
C ASP A 46 3.35 14.14 6.07
N ASP A 47 4.43 14.01 6.82
CA ASP A 47 4.71 12.84 7.66
C ASP A 47 3.66 12.61 8.74
N LYS A 48 2.91 13.66 9.14
CA LYS A 48 1.76 13.55 10.04
C LYS A 48 0.62 12.70 9.49
N ALA A 49 0.46 12.59 8.17
CA ALA A 49 -0.54 11.67 7.60
C ALA A 49 -0.01 10.23 7.56
N ASN A 50 1.30 10.04 7.39
CA ASN A 50 1.91 8.72 7.24
C ASN A 50 1.90 7.92 8.54
N ILE A 51 1.85 6.58 8.44
CA ILE A 51 1.74 5.67 9.58
C ILE A 51 2.79 4.55 9.46
N ASP A 52 3.40 4.21 10.59
CA ASP A 52 4.32 3.08 10.71
C ASP A 52 3.73 2.01 11.62
N VAL A 53 3.68 0.77 11.13
CA VAL A 53 3.13 -0.39 11.82
C VAL A 53 4.24 -1.43 11.95
N LYS A 54 4.74 -1.61 13.17
CA LYS A 54 5.77 -2.61 13.47
C LYS A 54 5.11 -3.91 13.90
N MET A 55 5.34 -4.96 13.13
CA MET A 55 4.79 -6.29 13.38
C MET A 55 5.81 -7.35 13.01
N GLU A 56 6.04 -8.31 13.91
CA GLU A 56 6.96 -9.41 13.68
C GLU A 56 6.58 -10.27 12.46
N THR A 57 7.54 -10.94 11.86
CA THR A 57 7.32 -11.91 10.79
C THR A 57 6.44 -13.06 11.29
N GLY A 58 5.52 -13.53 10.45
CA GLY A 58 4.60 -14.61 10.83
C GLY A 58 3.36 -14.15 11.61
N THR A 59 3.26 -12.89 12.04
CA THR A 59 2.10 -12.39 12.83
C THR A 59 0.91 -11.91 11.98
N GLY A 60 0.95 -12.05 10.65
CA GLY A 60 -0.18 -11.75 9.78
C GLY A 60 -0.24 -10.32 9.22
N LYS A 61 0.90 -9.65 8.99
CA LYS A 61 0.98 -8.33 8.33
C LYS A 61 0.12 -8.23 7.05
N THR A 62 0.17 -9.27 6.21
CA THR A 62 -0.61 -9.36 4.96
C THR A 62 -2.11 -9.29 5.18
N TYR A 63 -2.60 -9.94 6.24
CA TYR A 63 -4.00 -9.84 6.64
C TYR A 63 -4.34 -8.40 7.06
N VAL A 64 -3.52 -7.81 7.94
CA VAL A 64 -3.78 -6.48 8.51
C VAL A 64 -3.82 -5.41 7.42
N TYR A 65 -2.84 -5.33 6.52
CA TYR A 65 -2.89 -4.30 5.48
C TYR A 65 -4.01 -4.53 4.46
N THR A 66 -4.43 -5.79 4.25
CA THR A 66 -5.56 -6.10 3.35
C THR A 66 -6.86 -5.63 3.98
N ARG A 67 -7.07 -5.97 5.26
CA ARG A 67 -8.22 -5.52 6.04
C ARG A 67 -8.24 -4.00 6.19
N LEU A 68 -7.08 -3.35 6.35
CA LEU A 68 -6.97 -1.90 6.38
C LEU A 68 -7.53 -1.23 5.12
N MET A 69 -7.29 -1.78 3.93
CA MET A 69 -7.85 -1.24 2.69
C MET A 69 -9.38 -1.30 2.70
N TYR A 70 -9.95 -2.40 3.20
CA TYR A 70 -11.41 -2.52 3.39
C TYR A 70 -11.96 -1.51 4.40
N GLU A 71 -11.33 -1.39 5.57
CA GLU A 71 -11.71 -0.43 6.61
C GLU A 71 -11.69 1.01 6.08
N LEU A 72 -10.61 1.41 5.40
CA LEU A 72 -10.46 2.74 4.84
C LEU A 72 -11.47 3.02 3.73
N HIS A 73 -11.82 2.00 2.95
CA HIS A 73 -12.84 2.10 1.93
C HIS A 73 -14.23 2.32 2.53
N GLN A 74 -14.65 1.44 3.45
CA GLN A 74 -15.99 1.49 4.04
C GLN A 74 -16.20 2.74 4.89
N LYS A 75 -15.19 3.14 5.70
CA LYS A 75 -15.32 4.26 6.64
C LYS A 75 -15.11 5.62 5.99
N TYR A 76 -14.26 5.70 4.97
CA TYR A 76 -13.80 6.99 4.43
C TYR A 76 -13.91 7.14 2.91
N GLY A 77 -14.43 6.13 2.20
CA GLY A 77 -14.60 6.17 0.74
C GLY A 77 -13.27 6.15 -0.04
N LEU A 78 -12.16 5.78 0.59
CA LEU A 78 -10.88 5.61 -0.09
C LEU A 78 -10.93 4.34 -0.97
N PHE A 79 -10.56 4.44 -2.24
CA PHE A 79 -10.73 3.35 -3.20
C PHE A 79 -9.55 3.18 -4.17
N LYS A 80 -8.50 3.99 -4.06
CA LYS A 80 -7.25 3.88 -4.83
C LYS A 80 -6.09 3.58 -3.89
N PHE A 81 -5.64 2.33 -3.89
CA PHE A 81 -4.51 1.87 -3.10
C PHE A 81 -3.38 1.38 -4.00
N VAL A 82 -2.15 1.69 -3.64
CA VAL A 82 -0.95 1.13 -4.29
C VAL A 82 -0.18 0.34 -3.24
N LEU A 83 -0.19 -0.99 -3.37
CA LEU A 83 0.55 -1.90 -2.52
C LEU A 83 1.94 -2.15 -3.14
N VAL A 84 2.96 -1.59 -2.50
CA VAL A 84 4.36 -1.66 -2.93
C VAL A 84 5.12 -2.68 -2.09
N VAL A 85 5.70 -3.66 -2.77
CA VAL A 85 6.49 -4.73 -2.17
C VAL A 85 7.93 -4.73 -2.70
N PRO A 86 8.93 -5.22 -1.97
CA PRO A 86 10.32 -5.07 -2.40
C PRO A 86 10.69 -6.01 -3.56
N THR A 87 10.10 -7.21 -3.62
CA THR A 87 10.52 -8.27 -4.55
C THR A 87 9.34 -8.91 -5.28
N PRO A 88 9.57 -9.52 -6.46
CA PRO A 88 8.55 -10.33 -7.14
C PRO A 88 8.00 -11.49 -6.28
N ALA A 89 8.83 -12.13 -5.44
CA ALA A 89 8.38 -13.24 -4.60
C ALA A 89 7.37 -12.79 -3.53
N ILE A 90 7.65 -11.68 -2.84
CA ILE A 90 6.70 -11.09 -1.88
C ILE A 90 5.43 -10.62 -2.62
N LYS A 91 5.58 -10.13 -3.85
CA LYS A 91 4.43 -9.77 -4.71
C LYS A 91 3.51 -10.95 -4.99
N GLU A 92 4.06 -12.09 -5.40
CA GLU A 92 3.25 -13.28 -5.65
C GLU A 92 2.63 -13.82 -4.35
N GLY A 93 3.34 -13.77 -3.22
CA GLY A 93 2.79 -14.13 -1.91
C GLY A 93 1.58 -13.25 -1.53
N ALA A 94 1.72 -11.93 -1.62
CA ALA A 94 0.64 -10.98 -1.36
C ALA A 94 -0.54 -11.18 -2.32
N ARG A 95 -0.26 -11.37 -3.62
CA ARG A 95 -1.27 -11.65 -4.63
C ARG A 95 -2.05 -12.92 -4.30
N ASN A 96 -1.36 -14.02 -4.04
CA ASN A 96 -1.96 -15.31 -3.74
C ASN A 96 -2.87 -15.24 -2.51
N PHE A 97 -2.45 -14.55 -1.45
CA PHE A 97 -3.30 -14.32 -0.29
C PHE A 97 -4.56 -13.52 -0.66
N ILE A 98 -4.40 -12.33 -1.26
CA ILE A 98 -5.50 -11.41 -1.59
C ILE A 98 -6.53 -12.07 -2.53
N THR A 99 -6.08 -12.88 -3.49
CA THR A 99 -6.96 -13.50 -4.47
C THR A 99 -7.50 -14.86 -4.06
N SER A 100 -7.09 -15.39 -2.91
CA SER A 100 -7.54 -16.71 -2.46
C SER A 100 -9.03 -16.71 -2.11
N ASP A 101 -9.70 -17.84 -2.35
CA ASP A 101 -11.13 -17.96 -2.05
C ASP A 101 -11.41 -17.84 -0.55
N TYR A 102 -10.53 -18.39 0.29
CA TYR A 102 -10.67 -18.27 1.74
C TYR A 102 -10.56 -16.81 2.21
N ALA A 103 -9.65 -16.01 1.65
CA ALA A 103 -9.51 -14.62 2.03
C ALA A 103 -10.70 -13.78 1.56
N ARG A 104 -11.16 -14.03 0.33
CA ARG A 104 -12.37 -13.37 -0.20
C ARG A 104 -13.61 -13.72 0.61
N GLN A 105 -13.80 -15.00 0.93
CA GLN A 105 -14.90 -15.45 1.76
C GLN A 105 -14.83 -14.81 3.15
N HIS A 106 -13.65 -14.81 3.78
CA HIS A 106 -13.44 -14.17 5.07
C HIS A 106 -13.80 -12.69 5.05
N PHE A 107 -13.21 -11.89 4.16
CA PHE A 107 -13.49 -10.46 4.10
C PHE A 107 -14.95 -10.14 3.73
N SER A 108 -15.61 -10.99 2.95
CA SER A 108 -17.02 -10.79 2.59
C SER A 108 -17.98 -10.87 3.79
N GLN A 109 -17.58 -11.54 4.88
CA GLN A 109 -18.36 -11.60 6.12
C GLN A 109 -18.37 -10.26 6.88
N PHE A 110 -17.34 -9.44 6.71
CA PHE A 110 -17.19 -8.13 7.38
C PHE A 110 -17.58 -6.97 6.46
N TYR A 111 -17.34 -7.12 5.16
CA TYR A 111 -17.46 -6.07 4.16
C TYR A 111 -18.42 -6.51 3.05
N GLU A 112 -19.68 -6.71 3.41
CA GLU A 112 -20.72 -7.10 2.46
C GLU A 112 -20.75 -6.14 1.26
N ASN A 113 -20.98 -6.71 0.08
CA ASN A 113 -21.06 -5.96 -1.19
C ASN A 113 -19.81 -5.14 -1.54
N THR A 114 -18.67 -5.36 -0.89
CA THR A 114 -17.40 -4.69 -1.24
C THR A 114 -16.51 -5.61 -2.07
N ARG A 115 -16.06 -5.13 -3.23
CA ARG A 115 -15.15 -5.85 -4.13
C ARG A 115 -13.79 -5.18 -4.18
N MET A 116 -12.74 -5.98 -3.98
CA MET A 116 -11.36 -5.58 -4.24
C MET A 116 -10.93 -6.02 -5.64
N GLU A 117 -10.67 -5.07 -6.52
CA GLU A 117 -10.05 -5.31 -7.83
C GLU A 117 -8.54 -5.19 -7.73
N LEU A 118 -7.86 -6.34 -7.76
CA LEU A 118 -6.41 -6.41 -7.69
C LEU A 118 -5.79 -6.28 -9.08
N CYS A 119 -5.24 -5.10 -9.37
CA CYS A 119 -4.44 -4.82 -10.56
C CYS A 119 -2.97 -5.18 -10.30
N THR A 120 -2.40 -6.09 -11.09
CA THR A 120 -0.97 -6.41 -11.02
C THR A 120 -0.25 -5.92 -12.27
N ILE A 121 0.96 -5.39 -12.07
CA ILE A 121 1.83 -4.95 -13.16
C ILE A 121 3.19 -5.65 -13.07
N ASN A 122 3.65 -6.13 -14.21
CA ASN A 122 4.94 -6.77 -14.43
C ASN A 122 5.72 -6.06 -15.53
N ALA A 123 7.04 -6.23 -15.54
CA ALA A 123 7.91 -5.65 -16.57
C ALA A 123 7.53 -6.12 -17.99
N GLY A 124 7.02 -7.35 -18.12
CA GLY A 124 6.56 -7.91 -19.39
C GLY A 124 5.31 -7.21 -19.95
N ASP A 125 4.51 -6.54 -19.13
CA ASP A 125 3.22 -5.98 -19.53
C ASP A 125 3.38 -4.71 -20.37
N PHE A 126 4.54 -4.07 -20.30
CA PHE A 126 4.91 -2.90 -21.11
C PHE A 126 5.61 -3.28 -22.43
N LYS A 127 5.76 -4.57 -22.74
CA LYS A 127 6.38 -5.01 -24.01
C LYS A 127 5.49 -4.60 -25.18
N VAL A 128 6.09 -3.96 -26.17
CA VAL A 128 5.46 -3.58 -27.44
C VAL A 128 5.12 -4.86 -28.21
N LYS A 129 3.82 -5.16 -28.37
CA LYS A 129 3.36 -6.35 -29.12
C LYS A 129 3.00 -6.08 -30.58
N SER A 130 2.69 -4.83 -30.93
CA SER A 130 2.12 -4.46 -32.24
C SER A 130 2.76 -3.20 -32.85
N GLY A 131 4.02 -2.91 -32.51
CA GLY A 131 4.71 -1.67 -32.88
C GLY A 131 4.24 -0.42 -32.12
N ARG A 132 3.10 -0.51 -31.41
CA ARG A 132 2.58 0.54 -30.53
C ARG A 132 2.98 0.35 -29.08
N LYS A 133 3.42 1.42 -28.44
CA LYS A 133 3.66 1.52 -27.00
C LYS A 133 2.34 1.85 -26.31
N ASN A 134 1.65 0.81 -25.84
CA ASN A 134 0.42 0.96 -25.06
C ASN A 134 0.69 0.77 -23.57
N PHE A 135 -0.25 1.25 -22.74
CA PHE A 135 -0.22 0.96 -21.30
C PHE A 135 -0.69 -0.46 -21.02
N PRO A 136 -0.23 -1.07 -19.91
CA PRO A 136 -0.86 -2.28 -19.38
C PRO A 136 -2.35 -2.05 -19.11
N ALA A 137 -3.18 -3.03 -19.47
CA ALA A 137 -4.62 -2.98 -19.22
C ALA A 137 -4.95 -2.72 -17.74
N GLN A 138 -4.14 -3.25 -16.82
CA GLN A 138 -4.36 -3.07 -15.38
C GLN A 138 -4.05 -1.65 -14.89
N LEU A 139 -3.12 -0.95 -15.55
CA LEU A 139 -2.88 0.46 -15.28
C LEU A 139 -4.06 1.32 -15.78
N LEU A 140 -4.58 1.00 -16.96
CA LEU A 140 -5.76 1.66 -17.51
C LEU A 140 -6.98 1.46 -16.61
N SER A 141 -7.26 0.21 -16.21
CA SER A 141 -8.35 -0.12 -15.29
C SER A 141 -8.20 0.63 -13.96
N PHE A 142 -7.02 0.54 -13.34
CA PHE A 142 -6.74 1.21 -12.07
C PHE A 142 -6.90 2.73 -12.17
N THR A 143 -6.44 3.38 -13.24
CA THR A 143 -6.54 4.84 -13.38
C THR A 143 -7.94 5.30 -13.78
N ALA A 144 -8.65 4.54 -14.60
CA ALA A 144 -9.98 4.89 -15.12
C ALA A 144 -11.15 4.58 -14.18
N ALA A 145 -10.95 3.71 -13.19
CA ALA A 145 -12.00 3.38 -12.24
C ALA A 145 -12.48 4.61 -11.45
N SER A 146 -13.78 4.68 -11.21
CA SER A 146 -14.46 5.86 -10.66
C SER A 146 -15.14 5.51 -9.34
N ARG A 147 -15.07 6.42 -8.37
CA ARG A 147 -15.76 6.30 -7.06
C ARG A 147 -17.29 6.31 -7.16
N ARG A 148 -17.85 6.50 -8.37
CA ARG A 148 -19.29 6.29 -8.62
C ARG A 148 -19.68 4.83 -8.43
N ASP A 149 -18.75 3.91 -8.67
CA ASP A 149 -18.86 2.55 -8.17
C ASP A 149 -18.34 2.53 -6.73
N SER A 150 -19.24 2.79 -5.78
CA SER A 150 -18.93 2.86 -4.35
C SER A 150 -18.68 1.49 -3.71
N HIS A 151 -18.91 0.40 -4.46
CA HIS A 151 -18.76 -0.97 -3.98
C HIS A 151 -17.39 -1.55 -4.32
N THR A 152 -16.62 -0.87 -5.17
CA THR A 152 -15.36 -1.40 -5.68
C THR A 152 -14.18 -0.52 -5.27
N MET A 153 -13.19 -1.14 -4.63
CA MET A 153 -11.87 -0.56 -4.46
C MET A 153 -10.87 -1.13 -5.45
N GLN A 154 -9.90 -0.32 -5.82
CA GLN A 154 -8.84 -0.64 -6.77
C GLN A 154 -7.51 -0.71 -6.03
N VAL A 155 -6.83 -1.84 -6.16
CA VAL A 155 -5.52 -2.07 -5.53
C VAL A 155 -4.50 -2.37 -6.63
N LEU A 156 -3.53 -1.47 -6.80
CA LEU A 156 -2.38 -1.73 -7.67
C LEU A 156 -1.27 -2.40 -6.85
N LEU A 157 -1.02 -3.68 -7.10
CA LEU A 157 0.08 -4.43 -6.52
C LEU A 157 1.30 -4.41 -7.46
N ILE A 158 2.38 -3.79 -6.99
CA ILE A 158 3.59 -3.53 -7.77
C ILE A 158 4.85 -3.75 -6.93
N ASN A 159 5.91 -4.28 -7.55
CA ASN A 159 7.21 -4.36 -6.86
C ASN A 159 8.06 -3.10 -7.09
N ALA A 160 8.99 -2.84 -6.16
CA ALA A 160 9.85 -1.67 -6.15
C ALA A 160 10.61 -1.44 -7.47
N GLN A 161 11.13 -2.52 -8.06
CA GLN A 161 11.89 -2.46 -9.30
C GLN A 161 11.02 -2.04 -10.49
N MET A 162 9.78 -2.53 -10.55
CA MET A 162 8.82 -2.18 -11.59
C MET A 162 8.40 -0.71 -11.46
N LEU A 163 8.07 -0.26 -10.24
CA LEU A 163 7.68 1.14 -9.98
C LEU A 163 8.80 2.12 -10.36
N ASN A 164 10.06 1.77 -10.10
CA ASN A 164 11.25 2.56 -10.46
C ASN A 164 11.72 2.39 -11.92
N SER A 165 11.01 1.63 -12.76
CA SER A 165 11.47 1.37 -14.13
C SER A 165 11.22 2.55 -15.08
N ALA A 166 12.02 2.63 -16.16
CA ALA A 166 11.84 3.65 -17.20
C ALA A 166 10.45 3.59 -17.86
N SER A 167 9.83 2.40 -17.92
CA SER A 167 8.45 2.24 -18.41
C SER A 167 7.45 3.01 -17.56
N MET A 168 7.66 3.13 -16.25
CA MET A 168 6.76 3.90 -15.39
C MET A 168 6.95 5.41 -15.54
N THR A 169 8.17 5.87 -15.84
CA THR A 169 8.51 7.30 -15.84
C THR A 169 8.42 7.97 -17.20
N ARG A 170 8.56 7.20 -18.30
CA ARG A 170 8.47 7.72 -19.67
C ARG A 170 7.07 8.24 -20.00
N ASP A 171 6.98 9.06 -21.04
CA ASP A 171 5.77 9.76 -21.47
C ASP A 171 5.55 9.72 -23.00
N ASP A 172 6.21 8.81 -23.70
CA ASP A 172 6.15 8.62 -25.16
C ASP A 172 5.28 7.42 -25.56
N TYR A 173 4.21 7.16 -24.81
CA TYR A 173 3.20 6.14 -25.15
C TYR A 173 2.25 6.66 -26.23
N ASP A 174 1.86 5.78 -27.16
CA ASP A 174 0.93 6.10 -28.26
C ASP A 174 -0.53 6.20 -27.79
N GLN A 175 -0.80 5.68 -26.59
CA GLN A 175 -2.08 5.75 -25.90
C GLN A 175 -2.02 6.79 -24.78
N THR A 176 -3.16 7.40 -24.46
CA THR A 176 -3.33 8.28 -23.29
C THR A 176 -4.13 7.61 -22.18
N LEU A 177 -3.76 7.90 -20.93
CA LEU A 177 -4.59 7.71 -19.74
C LEU A 177 -5.64 8.84 -19.65
N LEU A 178 -6.46 8.81 -18.60
CA LEU A 178 -7.40 9.90 -18.29
C LEU A 178 -6.68 11.26 -18.28
N GLY A 179 -7.37 12.28 -18.79
CA GLY A 179 -6.83 13.64 -18.89
C GLY A 179 -5.76 13.82 -19.97
N GLY A 180 -5.62 12.88 -20.91
CA GLY A 180 -4.64 12.96 -22.00
C GLY A 180 -3.20 12.64 -21.58
N LEU A 181 -3.00 12.07 -20.38
CA LEU A 181 -1.68 11.78 -19.85
C LEU A 181 -1.02 10.61 -20.57
N THR A 182 0.24 10.78 -20.93
CA THR A 182 1.05 9.72 -21.56
C THR A 182 2.07 9.10 -20.60
N SER A 183 2.11 9.51 -19.32
CA SER A 183 3.03 8.96 -18.32
C SER A 183 2.31 8.13 -17.27
N PRO A 184 2.74 6.87 -16.99
CA PRO A 184 2.17 6.04 -15.93
C PRO A 184 2.24 6.67 -14.54
N VAL A 185 3.40 7.24 -14.18
CA VAL A 185 3.56 7.92 -12.89
C VAL A 185 2.58 9.09 -12.75
N LYS A 186 2.42 9.93 -13.79
CA LYS A 186 1.43 11.01 -13.76
C LYS A 186 -0.01 10.48 -13.64
N GLY A 187 -0.31 9.37 -14.31
CA GLY A 187 -1.60 8.68 -14.18
C GLY A 187 -1.88 8.23 -12.76
N LEU A 188 -0.88 7.67 -12.07
CA LEU A 188 -0.98 7.30 -10.66
C LEU A 188 -1.11 8.51 -9.75
N GLN A 189 -0.38 9.61 -9.99
CA GLN A 189 -0.52 10.86 -9.22
C GLN A 189 -1.97 11.37 -9.25
N MET A 190 -2.61 11.34 -10.42
CA MET A 190 -3.99 11.80 -10.58
C MET A 190 -5.02 11.03 -9.73
N THR A 191 -4.73 9.79 -9.33
CA THR A 191 -5.65 8.99 -8.51
C THR A 191 -5.58 9.33 -7.01
N ARG A 192 -4.64 10.19 -6.60
CA ARG A 192 -4.38 10.57 -5.20
C ARG A 192 -4.25 9.35 -4.27
N PRO A 193 -3.31 8.42 -4.56
CA PRO A 193 -3.30 7.11 -3.97
C PRO A 193 -2.95 7.16 -2.48
N VAL A 194 -3.46 6.17 -1.73
CA VAL A 194 -2.85 5.73 -0.48
C VAL A 194 -1.84 4.64 -0.82
N VAL A 195 -0.60 4.79 -0.37
CA VAL A 195 0.44 3.77 -0.58
C VAL A 195 0.59 2.92 0.67
N ILE A 196 0.60 1.61 0.48
CA ILE A 196 0.97 0.64 1.51
C ILE A 196 2.33 0.07 1.11
N ILE A 197 3.29 0.08 2.03
CA ILE A 197 4.63 -0.50 1.81
C ILE A 197 4.78 -1.71 2.72
N ASP A 198 5.12 -2.85 2.11
CA ASP A 198 5.56 -4.04 2.83
C ASP A 198 7.10 -4.06 2.90
N GLU A 199 7.66 -4.48 4.03
CA GLU A 199 9.09 -4.56 4.30
C GLU A 199 9.85 -3.21 4.13
N PRO A 200 9.52 -2.17 4.93
CA PRO A 200 10.05 -0.82 4.80
C PRO A 200 11.56 -0.70 4.96
N HIS A 201 12.24 -1.66 5.60
CA HIS A 201 13.71 -1.70 5.65
C HIS A 201 14.36 -1.72 4.26
N ARG A 202 13.64 -2.14 3.20
CA ARG A 202 14.08 -2.10 1.80
C ARG A 202 13.86 -0.73 1.12
N PHE A 203 13.20 0.20 1.80
CA PHE A 203 12.73 1.49 1.27
C PHE A 203 13.23 2.66 2.13
N ALA A 204 14.52 2.69 2.46
CA ALA A 204 15.15 3.86 3.08
C ALA A 204 14.86 5.14 2.27
N ARG A 205 14.53 6.24 2.94
CA ARG A 205 13.97 7.44 2.30
C ARG A 205 14.90 8.11 1.29
N ASP A 206 16.20 7.93 1.45
CA ASP A 206 17.23 8.44 0.55
C ASP A 206 17.44 7.55 -0.68
N ASN A 207 16.86 6.35 -0.73
CA ASN A 207 17.07 5.39 -1.81
C ASN A 207 16.14 5.63 -3.01
N LYS A 208 16.51 5.06 -4.17
CA LYS A 208 15.76 5.22 -5.43
C LYS A 208 14.33 4.66 -5.38
N PHE A 209 14.10 3.59 -4.62
CA PHE A 209 12.78 2.94 -4.56
C PHE A 209 11.79 3.78 -3.76
N TYR A 210 12.22 4.37 -2.66
CA TYR A 210 11.40 5.30 -1.90
C TYR A 210 11.11 6.58 -2.71
N ARG A 211 12.11 7.10 -3.45
CA ARG A 211 11.89 8.22 -4.38
C ARG A 211 10.87 7.90 -5.48
N ALA A 212 10.86 6.67 -6.01
CA ALA A 212 9.85 6.23 -6.98
C ALA A 212 8.43 6.17 -6.37
N ILE A 213 8.32 5.82 -5.08
CA ILE A 213 7.05 5.91 -4.33
C ILE A 213 6.64 7.37 -4.14
N GLN A 214 7.55 8.26 -3.77
CA GLN A 214 7.24 9.69 -3.65
C GLN A 214 6.86 10.32 -4.99
N ALA A 215 7.42 9.82 -6.09
CA ALA A 215 7.12 10.31 -7.44
C ALA A 215 5.64 10.09 -7.82
N ILE A 216 4.92 9.12 -7.24
CA ILE A 216 3.47 8.96 -7.48
C ILE A 216 2.61 9.84 -6.55
N GLN A 217 3.22 10.73 -5.77
CA GLN A 217 2.57 11.70 -4.88
C GLN A 217 1.45 11.09 -4.00
N PRO A 218 1.78 10.10 -3.16
CA PRO A 218 0.80 9.51 -2.26
C PRO A 218 0.27 10.57 -1.30
N GLN A 219 -1.04 10.54 -1.04
CA GLN A 219 -1.62 11.37 0.02
C GLN A 219 -1.13 10.93 1.40
N MET A 220 -0.95 9.62 1.55
CA MET A 220 -0.56 8.94 2.77
C MET A 220 0.23 7.68 2.43
N ILE A 221 1.23 7.37 3.26
CA ILE A 221 2.01 6.13 3.22
C ILE A 221 1.81 5.38 4.53
N VAL A 222 1.44 4.10 4.46
CA VAL A 222 1.40 3.18 5.59
C VAL A 222 2.48 2.12 5.40
N ARG A 223 3.44 2.02 6.33
CA ARG A 223 4.54 1.04 6.25
C ARG A 223 4.32 -0.10 7.24
N PHE A 224 4.40 -1.34 6.76
CA PHE A 224 4.27 -2.57 7.56
C PHE A 224 5.57 -3.36 7.54
N GLY A 225 6.15 -3.65 8.71
CA GLY A 225 7.34 -4.51 8.77
C GLY A 225 7.79 -4.83 10.18
N ALA A 226 8.64 -5.85 10.32
CA ALA A 226 9.32 -6.12 11.60
C ALA A 226 10.49 -5.16 11.81
N THR A 227 11.13 -4.75 10.72
CA THR A 227 12.32 -3.89 10.71
C THR A 227 12.10 -2.64 9.88
N PHE A 228 12.68 -1.53 10.35
CA PHE A 228 12.61 -0.21 9.71
C PHE A 228 14.03 0.31 9.43
N PRO A 229 14.21 1.15 8.40
CA PRO A 229 15.48 1.79 8.09
C PRO A 229 16.02 2.57 9.30
N ASP A 230 17.34 2.68 9.37
CA ASP A 230 18.00 3.59 10.30
C ASP A 230 18.26 4.94 9.64
N ILE A 231 18.16 5.99 10.43
CA ILE A 231 18.60 7.34 10.07
C ILE A 231 19.62 7.84 11.08
N VAL A 232 20.55 8.62 10.57
CA VAL A 232 21.59 9.27 11.36
C VAL A 232 21.16 10.70 11.62
N GLU A 233 21.10 11.08 12.90
CA GLU A 233 20.88 12.45 13.32
C GLU A 233 22.12 13.03 14.01
N GLY A 234 22.32 14.33 13.88
CA GLY A 234 23.48 15.01 14.43
C GLY A 234 24.76 14.82 13.61
N LYS A 235 25.86 15.40 14.11
CA LYS A 235 27.19 15.35 13.50
C LYS A 235 28.27 15.17 14.58
N GLY A 236 29.41 14.60 14.20
CA GLY A 236 30.55 14.43 15.09
C GLY A 236 30.21 13.59 16.33
N LYS A 237 30.56 14.10 17.51
CA LYS A 237 30.31 13.43 18.81
C LYS A 237 28.81 13.30 19.17
N ASN A 238 27.94 14.08 18.52
CA ASN A 238 26.49 14.05 18.76
C ASN A 238 25.74 13.18 17.75
N LYS A 239 26.44 12.32 17.00
CA LYS A 239 25.85 11.40 16.04
C LYS A 239 25.02 10.35 16.78
N CYS A 240 23.72 10.32 16.52
CA CYS A 240 22.79 9.30 17.03
C CYS A 240 22.20 8.53 15.85
N VAL A 241 22.02 7.22 16.03
CA VAL A 241 21.31 6.37 15.07
C VAL A 241 19.96 6.02 15.67
N ARG A 242 18.89 6.29 14.94
CA ARG A 242 17.53 5.89 15.34
C ARG A 242 16.78 5.31 14.17
N LYS A 243 15.68 4.60 14.47
CA LYS A 243 14.76 4.13 13.45
C LYS A 243 14.07 5.30 12.77
N ASP A 244 13.96 5.20 11.45
CA ASP A 244 13.25 6.12 10.59
C ASP A 244 11.76 5.84 10.67
N TYR A 245 11.10 6.41 11.68
CA TYR A 245 9.65 6.49 11.76
C TYR A 245 9.18 7.90 11.39
N TYR A 246 8.10 7.99 10.60
CA TYR A 246 7.51 9.26 10.16
C TYR A 246 7.14 10.15 11.35
N ARG A 247 6.47 9.57 12.34
CA ARG A 247 6.03 10.27 13.55
C ARG A 247 6.96 10.01 14.75
N ARG A 248 8.24 9.72 14.47
CA ARG A 248 9.30 9.34 15.43
C ARG A 248 9.07 8.03 16.22
N GLN A 249 7.88 7.48 16.18
CA GLN A 249 7.51 6.18 16.75
C GLN A 249 6.52 5.45 15.84
N PRO A 250 6.46 4.10 15.88
CA PRO A 250 5.39 3.38 15.23
C PRO A 250 4.06 3.62 15.95
N GLN A 251 2.95 3.55 15.22
CA GLN A 251 1.60 3.68 15.78
C GLN A 251 1.10 2.35 16.35
N PHE A 252 1.76 1.25 16.01
CA PHE A 252 1.58 -0.08 16.60
C PHE A 252 2.93 -0.80 16.62
N ASP A 253 3.26 -1.46 17.73
CA ASP A 253 4.49 -2.24 17.87
C ASP A 253 4.18 -3.60 18.49
N LEU A 254 4.29 -4.64 17.68
CA LEU A 254 4.33 -6.04 18.11
C LEU A 254 5.71 -6.58 17.78
N ASN A 255 6.57 -6.65 18.81
CA ASN A 255 7.96 -7.08 18.67
C ASN A 255 8.13 -8.60 18.80
N ALA A 256 9.33 -9.11 18.51
CA ALA A 256 9.65 -10.53 18.56
C ALA A 256 9.40 -11.19 19.92
N VAL A 257 9.73 -10.48 21.02
CA VAL A 257 9.60 -11.01 22.38
C VAL A 257 8.14 -11.16 22.75
N ASP A 258 7.33 -10.13 22.51
CA ASP A 258 5.88 -10.18 22.74
C ASP A 258 5.24 -11.26 21.85
N SER A 259 5.63 -11.33 20.57
CA SER A 259 5.14 -12.34 19.64
C SER A 259 5.44 -13.77 20.11
N PHE A 260 6.62 -14.00 20.68
CA PHE A 260 7.00 -15.30 21.22
C PHE A 260 6.28 -15.61 22.53
N ASN A 261 6.25 -14.65 23.46
CA ASN A 261 5.60 -14.80 24.76
C ASN A 261 4.09 -15.05 24.64
N ASP A 262 3.45 -14.43 23.66
CA ASP A 262 2.02 -14.58 23.36
C ASP A 262 1.72 -15.83 22.50
N GLY A 263 2.75 -16.64 22.18
CA GLY A 263 2.60 -17.86 21.39
C GLY A 263 2.21 -17.63 19.92
N LEU A 264 2.39 -16.41 19.40
CA LEU A 264 2.03 -16.03 18.04
C LEU A 264 3.02 -16.56 16.99
N VAL A 265 4.24 -16.88 17.41
CA VAL A 265 5.29 -17.47 16.57
C VAL A 265 5.95 -18.64 17.29
N LYS A 266 6.42 -19.62 16.51
CA LYS A 266 7.12 -20.79 17.08
C LYS A 266 8.51 -20.38 17.59
N GLY A 267 8.92 -20.99 18.70
CA GLY A 267 10.32 -20.96 19.14
C GLY A 267 11.26 -21.60 18.14
N ILE A 268 12.51 -21.18 18.20
CA ILE A 268 13.61 -21.87 17.52
C ILE A 268 14.20 -22.81 18.57
N ASP A 269 14.02 -24.11 18.35
CA ASP A 269 14.73 -25.17 19.10
C ASP A 269 16.17 -25.34 18.59
#